data_AF-A0A7X2T1Q2-F1
#
_entry.id   AF-A0A7X2T1Q2-F1
#
_cell.length_a   1.000
_cell.length_b   1.000
_cell.length_c   1.000
_cell.angle_alpha   90.00
_cell.angle_beta   90.00
_cell.angle_gamma   90.00
#
_symmetry.space_group_name_H-M   'P 1'
#
loop_
_entity.id
_entity.type
_entity.pdbx_description
1 polymer ?
#
loop_
_entity_poly.entity_id
_entity_poly.type
_entity_poly.pdbx_seq_one_letter_code
_entity_poly.pdbx_strand_id
1 'polypeptide(L)'
;MKKKYRIISLFILQLLFFNIKTYDALSFENSDNSNSYEINMKRDLLSIAVSYKDYVSDVEKNGDKVYLVMKSGKKILYDDMRSKSEDEKLERGTLKDMMEQTYILGPIKSVQPKNFNPGRIRSYQLMAEVYGKSEGEIQKQIEYIGNNGFSKNNGAASSLKKVFKEINSSSVSDGRISAYVYPTSGGYNYRFVRGTGRLSAHAYGIAIDLKTNKNDYWKWSNPKDATKRIASYPEKLIEIFESNNFIWGGKWGYFDIMHFEYRPEIIFKAKYFGDKCTDDVWYKGVNEEDEIVKKYISIIDEKLK
;
A
#
# COMPACT_ATOMS: atom_id res chain seq x y z
N MET A 1 60.46 4.56 66.50
CA MET A 1 59.71 3.49 65.79
C MET A 1 58.33 4.01 65.38
N LYS A 2 57.99 3.92 64.08
CA LYS A 2 56.66 4.07 63.42
C LYS A 2 55.88 5.39 63.67
N LYS A 3 56.03 6.39 62.79
CA LYS A 3 55.12 6.73 61.65
C LYS A 3 53.66 7.01 62.03
N LYS A 4 53.23 8.28 61.90
CA LYS A 4 51.95 8.66 61.27
C LYS A 4 52.12 10.01 60.54
N TYR A 5 52.01 9.97 59.22
CA TYR A 5 52.07 11.12 58.32
C TYR A 5 50.68 11.76 58.22
N ARG A 6 50.64 13.09 58.27
CA ARG A 6 49.53 13.93 57.80
C ARG A 6 49.55 13.94 56.28
N ILE A 7 48.40 13.72 55.64
CA ILE A 7 48.20 14.06 54.23
C ILE A 7 46.90 14.87 54.14
N ILE A 8 47.07 16.12 53.75
CA ILE A 8 46.04 17.09 53.38
C ILE A 8 45.73 16.84 51.90
N SER A 9 44.49 16.51 51.55
CA SER A 9 44.07 16.41 50.15
C SER A 9 43.84 17.80 49.58
N LEU A 10 44.74 18.23 48.69
CA LEU A 10 44.58 19.38 47.80
C LEU A 10 43.93 18.89 46.49
N PHE A 11 42.71 19.37 46.23
CA PHE A 11 42.04 19.23 44.93
C PHE A 11 42.63 20.27 43.96
N ILE A 12 43.33 19.82 42.93
CA ILE A 12 43.78 20.67 41.82
C ILE A 12 42.79 20.50 40.66
N LEU A 13 42.08 21.58 40.34
CA LEU A 13 41.17 21.71 39.21
C LEU A 13 42.02 22.03 37.95
N GLN A 14 42.16 21.08 37.02
CA GLN A 14 42.74 21.36 35.70
C GLN A 14 41.62 21.71 34.70
N LEU A 15 41.61 22.98 34.27
CA LEU A 15 40.86 23.47 33.13
C LEU A 15 41.56 23.06 31.82
N LEU A 16 40.95 22.16 31.05
CA LEU A 16 41.33 21.88 29.67
C LEU A 16 40.50 22.78 28.74
N PHE A 17 41.16 23.76 28.12
CA PHE A 17 40.61 24.52 27.00
C PHE A 17 40.59 23.64 25.75
N PHE A 18 39.43 23.09 25.40
CA PHE A 18 39.19 22.55 24.05
C PHE A 18 38.71 23.69 23.14
N ASN A 19 39.57 24.04 22.18
CA ASN A 19 39.18 24.81 21.00
C ASN A 19 38.19 23.97 20.17
N ILE A 20 36.88 24.22 20.33
CA ILE A 20 35.88 23.71 19.40
C ILE A 20 35.80 24.71 18.25
N LYS A 21 36.36 24.32 17.10
CA LYS A 21 36.05 24.96 15.83
C LYS A 21 34.55 24.80 15.60
N THR A 22 33.85 25.92 15.50
CA THR A 22 32.49 25.98 14.97
C THR A 22 32.52 25.47 13.54
N TYR A 23 32.02 24.26 13.33
CA TYR A 23 31.61 23.82 12.00
C TYR A 23 30.18 24.31 11.81
N ASP A 24 29.99 25.19 10.83
CA ASP A 24 28.67 25.58 10.34
C ASP A 24 27.93 24.32 9.87
N ALA A 25 27.02 23.83 10.70
CA ALA A 25 26.01 22.87 10.29
C ALA A 25 24.87 23.64 9.61
N LEU A 26 25.13 24.09 8.37
CA LEU A 26 24.12 24.68 7.50
C LEU A 26 24.09 23.91 6.17
N SER A 27 22.90 23.37 5.87
CA SER A 27 22.37 22.98 4.56
C SER A 27 23.02 21.81 3.79
N PHE A 28 22.92 20.57 4.30
CA PHE A 28 23.05 19.37 3.44
C PHE A 28 21.97 18.29 3.62
N GLU A 29 21.07 18.36 4.62
CA GLU A 29 20.03 17.33 4.83
C GLU A 29 18.65 17.64 4.22
N ASN A 30 18.43 18.85 3.68
CA ASN A 30 17.10 19.27 3.21
C ASN A 30 16.85 19.04 1.70
N SER A 31 17.87 19.02 0.84
CA SER A 31 17.66 18.90 -0.61
C SER A 31 17.26 17.48 -1.04
N ASP A 32 17.91 16.45 -0.47
CA ASP A 32 17.68 15.05 -0.87
C ASP A 32 16.33 14.53 -0.36
N ASN A 33 15.90 14.96 0.83
CA ASN A 33 14.58 14.63 1.39
C ASN A 33 13.43 15.36 0.66
N SER A 34 13.63 16.63 0.27
CA SER A 34 12.61 17.37 -0.49
C SER A 34 12.44 16.81 -1.91
N ASN A 35 13.54 16.51 -2.59
CA ASN A 35 13.49 15.96 -3.95
C ASN A 35 12.86 14.56 -3.98
N SER A 36 13.22 13.70 -3.01
CA SER A 36 12.61 12.37 -2.90
C SER A 36 11.12 12.41 -2.53
N TYR A 37 10.69 13.38 -1.73
CA TYR A 37 9.27 13.61 -1.46
C TYR A 37 8.50 13.96 -2.73
N GLU A 38 9.00 14.93 -3.51
CA GLU A 38 8.34 15.40 -4.73
C GLU A 38 8.25 14.29 -5.78
N ILE A 39 9.34 13.55 -6.01
CA ILE A 39 9.35 12.42 -6.95
C ILE A 39 8.33 11.36 -6.52
N ASN A 40 8.31 10.96 -5.24
CA ASN A 40 7.36 9.98 -4.74
C ASN A 40 5.91 10.47 -4.84
N MET A 41 5.66 11.74 -4.54
CA MET A 41 4.33 12.35 -4.72
C MET A 41 3.85 12.25 -6.16
N LYS A 42 4.69 12.63 -7.13
CA LYS A 42 4.33 12.54 -8.55
C LYS A 42 4.08 11.09 -8.98
N ARG A 43 4.93 10.15 -8.55
CA ARG A 43 4.78 8.71 -8.81
C ARG A 43 3.49 8.13 -8.21
N ASP A 44 3.14 8.52 -6.99
CA ASP A 44 1.93 8.09 -6.30
C ASP A 44 0.68 8.62 -7.00
N LEU A 45 0.66 9.92 -7.32
CA LEU A 45 -0.44 10.55 -8.04
C LEU A 45 -0.62 9.95 -9.43
N LEU A 46 0.47 9.68 -10.16
CA LEU A 46 0.39 9.00 -11.45
C LEU A 46 -0.19 7.59 -11.31
N SER A 47 0.29 6.82 -10.34
CA SER A 47 -0.17 5.45 -10.08
C SER A 47 -1.67 5.42 -9.79
N ILE A 48 -2.17 6.36 -8.98
CA ILE A 48 -3.60 6.50 -8.68
C ILE A 48 -4.36 6.99 -9.92
N ALA A 49 -3.91 8.06 -10.57
CA ALA A 49 -4.64 8.68 -11.69
C ALA A 49 -4.82 7.73 -12.88
N VAL A 50 -3.79 6.95 -13.22
CA VAL A 50 -3.87 5.93 -14.28
C VAL A 50 -4.80 4.79 -13.87
N SER A 51 -4.67 4.31 -12.62
CA SER A 51 -5.45 3.18 -12.11
C SER A 51 -6.94 3.50 -11.90
N TYR A 52 -7.28 4.78 -11.75
CA TYR A 52 -8.64 5.29 -11.60
C TYR A 52 -8.98 6.31 -12.71
N LYS A 53 -8.47 6.11 -13.94
CA LYS A 53 -8.59 7.03 -15.08
C LYS A 53 -10.01 7.50 -15.41
N ASP A 54 -11.01 6.69 -15.08
CA ASP A 54 -12.41 6.99 -15.34
C ASP A 54 -13.05 7.86 -14.25
N TYR A 55 -12.36 8.03 -13.11
CA TYR A 55 -12.80 8.78 -11.93
C TYR A 55 -11.93 10.01 -11.65
N VAL A 56 -10.66 9.99 -12.02
CA VAL A 56 -9.73 11.11 -11.86
C VAL A 56 -9.80 12.03 -13.08
N SER A 57 -9.68 13.33 -12.85
CA SER A 57 -9.63 14.34 -13.92
C SER A 57 -8.34 15.13 -13.95
N ASP A 58 -7.80 15.50 -12.79
CA ASP A 58 -6.68 16.45 -12.70
C ASP A 58 -5.90 16.27 -11.37
N VAL A 59 -4.82 17.02 -11.21
CA VAL A 59 -4.15 17.28 -9.93
C VAL A 59 -4.09 18.78 -9.69
N GLU A 60 -4.13 19.21 -8.43
CA GLU A 60 -4.09 20.63 -8.08
C GLU A 60 -3.07 20.88 -6.97
N LYS A 61 -2.26 21.94 -7.15
CA LYS A 61 -1.39 22.51 -6.11
C LYS A 61 -1.98 23.83 -5.63
N ASN A 62 -2.19 23.96 -4.33
CA ASN A 62 -2.65 25.20 -3.69
C ASN A 62 -1.78 25.48 -2.46
N GLY A 63 -0.83 26.41 -2.62
CA GLY A 63 0.28 26.58 -1.68
C GLY A 63 1.08 25.28 -1.56
N ASP A 64 1.29 24.84 -0.34
CA ASP A 64 2.03 23.60 -0.03
C ASP A 64 1.16 22.33 -0.12
N LYS A 65 -0.13 22.46 -0.44
CA LYS A 65 -1.05 21.32 -0.48
C LYS A 65 -1.28 20.85 -1.90
N VAL A 66 -1.15 19.55 -2.10
CA VAL A 66 -1.45 18.88 -3.37
C VAL A 66 -2.68 18.00 -3.23
N TYR A 67 -3.54 18.03 -4.24
CA TYR A 67 -4.80 17.30 -4.29
C TYR A 67 -4.90 16.48 -5.58
N LEU A 68 -5.49 15.30 -5.45
CA LEU A 68 -6.07 14.56 -6.56
C LEU A 68 -7.47 15.10 -6.83
N VAL A 69 -7.77 15.50 -8.06
CA VAL A 69 -9.08 16.04 -8.45
C VAL A 69 -9.87 14.95 -9.16
N MET A 70 -11.03 14.65 -8.60
CA MET A 70 -11.97 13.67 -9.13
C MET A 70 -12.89 14.33 -10.17
N LYS A 71 -13.42 13.56 -11.13
CA LYS A 71 -14.37 14.04 -12.15
C LYS A 71 -15.66 14.63 -11.57
N SER A 72 -16.01 14.28 -10.33
CA SER A 72 -17.11 14.91 -9.57
C SER A 72 -16.81 16.33 -9.11
N GLY A 73 -15.55 16.79 -9.24
CA GLY A 73 -15.04 18.05 -8.69
C GLY A 73 -14.48 17.91 -7.27
N LYS A 74 -14.63 16.75 -6.63
CA LYS A 74 -14.06 16.52 -5.28
C LYS A 74 -12.54 16.52 -5.33
N LYS A 75 -11.93 17.21 -4.36
CA LYS A 75 -10.47 17.25 -4.17
C LYS A 75 -10.09 16.37 -2.98
N ILE A 76 -9.20 15.41 -3.19
CA ILE A 76 -8.70 14.51 -2.16
C ILE A 76 -7.25 14.90 -1.86
N LEU A 77 -6.97 15.26 -0.61
CA LEU A 77 -5.64 15.69 -0.17
C LEU A 77 -4.62 14.53 -0.31
N TYR A 78 -3.47 14.84 -0.91
CA TYR A 78 -2.38 13.88 -1.03
C TYR A 78 -1.71 13.61 0.32
N ASP A 79 -1.27 14.67 1.00
CA ASP A 79 -0.56 14.62 2.27
C ASP A 79 -1.03 15.74 3.22
N ASP A 80 -1.21 15.41 4.49
CA ASP A 80 -1.57 16.37 5.54
C ASP A 80 -0.35 16.87 6.34
N MET A 81 0.85 16.42 5.98
CA MET A 81 2.15 16.80 6.57
C MET A 81 2.26 16.47 8.06
N ARG A 82 1.39 15.59 8.58
CA ARG A 82 1.41 15.18 9.98
C ARG A 82 2.21 13.89 10.15
N SER A 83 3.04 13.85 11.20
CA SER A 83 3.56 12.58 11.70
C SER A 83 2.42 11.79 12.33
N LYS A 84 2.21 10.55 11.85
CA LYS A 84 1.12 9.66 12.27
C LYS A 84 1.70 8.33 12.74
N SER A 85 1.11 7.78 13.78
CA SER A 85 1.29 6.37 14.13
C SER A 85 0.65 5.45 13.08
N GLU A 86 1.05 4.18 13.06
CA GLU A 86 0.46 3.16 12.16
C GLU A 86 -1.06 3.02 12.36
N ASP A 87 -1.54 3.10 13.61
CA ASP A 87 -2.97 3.03 13.91
C ASP A 87 -3.72 4.25 13.39
N GLU A 88 -3.13 5.45 13.46
CA GLU A 88 -3.71 6.66 12.88
C GLU A 88 -3.76 6.61 11.36
N LYS A 89 -2.70 6.11 10.70
CA LYS A 89 -2.71 5.89 9.25
C LYS A 89 -3.78 4.88 8.85
N LEU A 90 -3.91 3.79 9.62
CA LEU A 90 -4.95 2.79 9.40
C LEU A 90 -6.35 3.37 9.54
N GLU A 91 -6.56 4.31 10.48
CA GLU A 91 -7.86 4.95 10.74
C GLU A 91 -8.23 6.02 9.71
N ARG A 92 -7.29 6.89 9.37
CA ARG A 92 -7.51 8.10 8.56
C ARG A 92 -6.37 8.38 7.57
N GLY A 93 -5.97 7.36 6.82
CA GLY A 93 -4.89 7.45 5.84
C GLY A 93 -5.17 8.46 4.72
N THR A 94 -4.18 9.29 4.41
CA THR A 94 -4.14 10.12 3.21
C THR A 94 -3.79 9.28 1.98
N LEU A 95 -3.74 9.89 0.78
CA LEU A 95 -3.24 9.18 -0.40
C LEU A 95 -1.77 8.79 -0.24
N LYS A 96 -0.94 9.67 0.34
CA LYS A 96 0.45 9.35 0.68
C LYS A 96 0.56 8.16 1.62
N ASP A 97 -0.20 8.13 2.72
CA ASP A 97 -0.14 7.00 3.66
C ASP A 97 -0.57 5.67 3.01
N MET A 98 -1.56 5.73 2.12
CA MET A 98 -2.05 4.57 1.36
C MET A 98 -1.00 4.00 0.40
N MET A 99 -0.15 4.86 -0.16
CA MET A 99 0.87 4.50 -1.15
C MET A 99 2.28 4.31 -0.57
N GLU A 100 2.47 4.60 0.73
CA GLU A 100 3.78 4.69 1.38
C GLU A 100 4.62 3.42 1.26
N GLN A 101 4.02 2.25 1.45
CA GLN A 101 4.72 0.97 1.39
C GLN A 101 4.62 0.35 -0.01
N THR A 102 5.77 0.14 -0.65
CA THR A 102 5.85 -0.56 -1.93
C THR A 102 5.47 -2.02 -1.79
N TYR A 103 4.55 -2.49 -2.63
CA TYR A 103 4.17 -3.89 -2.68
C TYR A 103 5.24 -4.70 -3.43
N ILE A 104 5.66 -5.83 -2.85
CA ILE A 104 6.60 -6.76 -3.49
C ILE A 104 5.80 -7.59 -4.49
N LEU A 105 6.16 -7.61 -5.77
CA LEU A 105 5.54 -8.50 -6.78
C LEU A 105 6.11 -9.93 -6.71
N GLY A 106 5.34 -10.92 -7.15
CA GLY A 106 5.74 -12.32 -7.21
C GLY A 106 5.58 -13.08 -5.89
N PRO A 107 5.82 -14.39 -5.88
CA PRO A 107 5.63 -15.20 -4.68
C PRO A 107 6.64 -14.83 -3.57
N ILE A 108 6.20 -14.97 -2.33
CA ILE A 108 7.07 -14.92 -1.13
C ILE A 108 7.06 -16.30 -0.46
N LYS A 109 8.07 -16.58 0.38
CA LYS A 109 8.23 -17.88 1.05
C LYS A 109 8.06 -17.83 2.56
N SER A 110 7.92 -16.64 3.14
CA SER A 110 7.79 -16.46 4.58
C SER A 110 6.98 -15.23 4.95
N VAL A 111 6.49 -15.23 6.19
CA VAL A 111 5.81 -14.07 6.77
C VAL A 111 6.73 -12.85 6.74
N GLN A 112 6.16 -11.69 6.41
CA GLN A 112 6.87 -10.42 6.35
C GLN A 112 7.04 -9.79 7.75
N PRO A 113 7.95 -8.81 7.93
CA PRO A 113 8.06 -8.05 9.17
C PRO A 113 6.73 -7.42 9.59
N LYS A 114 6.43 -7.35 10.89
CA LYS A 114 5.12 -6.87 11.40
C LYS A 114 4.72 -5.47 10.93
N ASN A 115 5.69 -4.58 10.71
CA ASN A 115 5.49 -3.23 10.23
C ASN A 115 5.33 -3.13 8.69
N PHE A 116 5.54 -4.22 7.96
CA PHE A 116 5.39 -4.27 6.51
C PHE A 116 4.03 -4.83 6.13
N ASN A 117 3.13 -3.97 5.67
CA ASN A 117 1.74 -4.28 5.32
C ASN A 117 1.26 -3.48 4.09
N PRO A 118 1.91 -3.64 2.94
CA PRO A 118 1.61 -2.85 1.74
C PRO A 118 0.13 -2.99 1.35
N GLY A 119 -0.52 -1.84 1.18
CA GLY A 119 -1.93 -1.76 0.82
C GLY A 119 -2.94 -1.93 1.97
N ARG A 120 -2.55 -2.19 3.23
CA ARG A 120 -3.54 -2.24 4.34
C ARG A 120 -4.16 -0.88 4.67
N ILE A 121 -3.39 0.20 4.51
CA ILE A 121 -3.85 1.59 4.65
C ILE A 121 -4.64 1.99 3.40
N ARG A 122 -5.72 2.76 3.58
CA ARG A 122 -6.59 3.23 2.49
C ARG A 122 -7.01 4.68 2.74
N SER A 123 -7.13 5.43 1.65
CA SER A 123 -7.89 6.68 1.65
C SER A 123 -9.37 6.37 1.55
N TYR A 124 -10.10 6.48 2.66
CA TYR A 124 -11.56 6.29 2.67
C TYR A 124 -12.29 7.34 1.82
N GLN A 125 -11.68 8.50 1.59
CA GLN A 125 -12.24 9.51 0.68
C GLN A 125 -12.22 9.04 -0.78
N LEU A 126 -11.15 8.35 -1.21
CA LEU A 126 -11.04 7.77 -2.54
C LEU A 126 -11.96 6.54 -2.66
N MET A 127 -11.96 5.66 -1.66
CA MET A 127 -12.82 4.48 -1.65
C MET A 127 -14.31 4.86 -1.75
N ALA A 128 -14.74 5.85 -0.96
CA ALA A 128 -16.10 6.35 -1.01
C ALA A 128 -16.47 6.98 -2.36
N GLU A 129 -15.52 7.66 -2.99
CA GLU A 129 -15.73 8.30 -4.29
C GLU A 129 -15.90 7.29 -5.43
N VAL A 130 -15.08 6.24 -5.43
CA VAL A 130 -15.05 5.27 -6.52
C VAL A 130 -16.08 4.15 -6.30
N TYR A 131 -16.24 3.66 -5.07
CA TYR A 131 -17.02 2.45 -4.77
C TYR A 131 -18.33 2.72 -4.04
N GLY A 132 -18.53 3.94 -3.51
CA GLY A 132 -19.75 4.37 -2.84
C GLY A 132 -19.55 4.67 -1.35
N LYS A 133 -20.32 5.62 -0.80
CA LYS A 133 -20.17 6.10 0.58
C LYS A 133 -21.11 5.42 1.60
N SER A 134 -22.07 4.64 1.12
CA SER A 134 -23.07 3.96 1.94
C SER A 134 -23.32 2.54 1.43
N GLU A 135 -23.86 1.67 2.28
CA GLU A 135 -24.25 0.31 1.92
C GLU A 135 -25.12 0.27 0.65
N GLY A 136 -26.17 1.10 0.60
CA GLY A 136 -27.09 1.12 -0.53
C GLY A 136 -26.47 1.65 -1.84
N GLU A 137 -25.48 2.54 -1.77
CA GLU A 137 -24.72 2.95 -2.95
C GLU A 137 -23.80 1.83 -3.44
N ILE A 138 -23.09 1.19 -2.52
CA ILE A 138 -22.14 0.12 -2.86
C ILE A 138 -22.90 -1.08 -3.44
N GLN A 139 -23.98 -1.52 -2.79
CA GLN A 139 -24.74 -2.70 -3.18
C GLN A 139 -25.26 -2.62 -4.62
N LYS A 140 -25.67 -1.43 -5.09
CA LYS A 140 -26.13 -1.20 -6.48
C LYS A 140 -25.04 -1.46 -7.53
N GLN A 141 -23.78 -1.39 -7.13
CA GLN A 141 -22.63 -1.60 -8.00
C GLN A 141 -22.08 -3.02 -7.91
N ILE A 142 -22.63 -3.89 -7.06
CA ILE A 142 -22.17 -5.27 -6.91
C ILE A 142 -22.73 -6.14 -8.05
N GLU A 143 -21.83 -6.87 -8.71
CA GLU A 143 -22.12 -7.96 -9.62
C GLU A 143 -21.64 -9.27 -8.98
N TYR A 144 -22.43 -10.33 -9.09
CA TYR A 144 -22.07 -11.65 -8.56
C TYR A 144 -21.37 -12.51 -9.63
N ILE A 145 -20.19 -13.01 -9.27
CA ILE A 145 -19.38 -13.91 -10.08
C ILE A 145 -19.35 -15.26 -9.37
N GLY A 146 -20.25 -16.16 -9.77
CA GLY A 146 -20.66 -17.29 -8.94
C GLY A 146 -21.32 -16.77 -7.66
N ASN A 147 -20.82 -17.20 -6.49
CA ASN A 147 -21.32 -16.74 -5.18
C ASN A 147 -20.56 -15.52 -4.64
N ASN A 148 -19.60 -14.95 -5.40
CA ASN A 148 -18.76 -13.86 -4.92
C ASN A 148 -19.23 -12.53 -5.53
N GLY A 149 -19.82 -11.67 -4.70
CA GLY A 149 -20.18 -10.30 -5.11
C GLY A 149 -18.94 -9.40 -5.22
N PHE A 150 -18.79 -8.69 -6.33
CA PHE A 150 -17.69 -7.76 -6.60
C PHE A 150 -18.20 -6.48 -7.27
N SER A 151 -17.53 -5.35 -7.03
CA SER A 151 -17.91 -4.07 -7.61
C SER A 151 -17.66 -4.00 -9.12
N LYS A 152 -18.64 -3.52 -9.88
CA LYS A 152 -18.49 -3.16 -11.31
C LYS A 152 -17.59 -1.93 -11.49
N ASN A 153 -17.55 -1.04 -10.49
CA ASN A 153 -16.78 0.19 -10.54
C ASN A 153 -15.29 -0.08 -10.65
N ASN A 154 -14.61 0.77 -11.41
CA ASN A 154 -13.20 0.67 -11.75
C ASN A 154 -12.75 -0.71 -12.30
N GLY A 155 -13.66 -1.53 -12.82
CA GLY A 155 -13.34 -2.83 -13.42
C GLY A 155 -13.01 -3.95 -12.43
N ALA A 156 -13.29 -3.81 -11.12
CA ALA A 156 -12.94 -4.84 -10.13
C ALA A 156 -13.60 -6.21 -10.43
N ALA A 157 -14.90 -6.23 -10.75
CA ALA A 157 -15.62 -7.44 -11.16
C ALA A 157 -15.05 -8.05 -12.45
N SER A 158 -14.70 -7.22 -13.43
CA SER A 158 -14.05 -7.68 -14.68
C SER A 158 -12.70 -8.32 -14.41
N SER A 159 -11.90 -7.76 -13.50
CA SER A 159 -10.64 -8.35 -13.06
C SER A 159 -10.85 -9.70 -12.35
N LEU A 160 -11.83 -9.82 -11.45
CA LEU A 160 -12.11 -11.10 -10.80
C LEU A 160 -12.58 -12.18 -11.80
N LYS A 161 -13.38 -11.81 -12.81
CA LYS A 161 -13.78 -12.74 -13.88
C LYS A 161 -12.56 -13.29 -14.63
N LYS A 162 -11.58 -12.44 -14.94
CA LYS A 162 -10.32 -12.85 -15.58
C LYS A 162 -9.53 -13.79 -14.67
N VAL A 163 -9.40 -13.47 -13.39
CA VAL A 163 -8.76 -14.33 -12.38
C VAL A 163 -9.38 -15.72 -12.38
N PHE A 164 -10.71 -15.86 -12.28
CA PHE A 164 -11.33 -17.19 -12.30
C PHE A 164 -11.16 -17.92 -13.63
N LYS A 165 -11.20 -17.20 -14.76
CA LYS A 165 -10.91 -17.79 -16.07
C LYS A 165 -9.49 -18.36 -16.11
N GLU A 166 -8.50 -17.61 -15.67
CA GLU A 166 -7.10 -18.03 -15.64
C GLU A 166 -6.83 -19.15 -14.62
N ILE A 167 -7.47 -19.11 -13.45
CA ILE A 167 -7.44 -20.19 -12.46
C ILE A 167 -7.99 -21.48 -13.06
N ASN A 168 -9.15 -21.44 -13.71
CA ASN A 168 -9.77 -22.63 -14.29
C ASN A 168 -8.89 -23.23 -15.38
N SER A 169 -8.31 -22.40 -16.25
CA SER A 169 -7.36 -22.85 -17.28
C SER A 169 -6.09 -23.46 -16.67
N SER A 170 -5.49 -22.81 -15.66
CA SER A 170 -4.25 -23.27 -15.03
C SER A 170 -4.45 -24.51 -14.16
N SER A 171 -5.66 -24.70 -13.62
CA SER A 171 -6.01 -25.87 -12.80
C SER A 171 -6.07 -27.17 -13.60
N VAL A 172 -6.16 -27.10 -14.93
CA VAL A 172 -6.07 -28.29 -15.81
C VAL A 172 -4.69 -28.94 -15.69
N SER A 173 -3.62 -28.14 -15.59
CA SER A 173 -2.25 -28.64 -15.47
C SER A 173 -1.75 -28.73 -14.02
N ASP A 174 -2.25 -27.90 -13.10
CA ASP A 174 -1.93 -27.99 -11.66
C ASP A 174 -3.20 -27.89 -10.81
N GLY A 175 -3.78 -29.05 -10.46
CA GLY A 175 -4.98 -29.14 -9.62
C GLY A 175 -4.81 -28.56 -8.21
N ARG A 176 -3.59 -28.25 -7.76
CA ARG A 176 -3.40 -27.55 -6.48
C ARG A 176 -3.94 -26.13 -6.53
N ILE A 177 -3.94 -25.48 -7.69
CA ILE A 177 -4.44 -24.10 -7.83
C ILE A 177 -5.91 -24.04 -7.38
N SER A 178 -6.79 -24.86 -7.97
CA SER A 178 -8.19 -24.92 -7.57
C SER A 178 -8.39 -25.38 -6.12
N ALA A 179 -7.53 -26.26 -5.60
CA ALA A 179 -7.61 -26.74 -4.22
C ALA A 179 -7.34 -25.66 -3.15
N TYR A 180 -6.60 -24.59 -3.50
CA TYR A 180 -6.38 -23.41 -2.66
C TYR A 180 -7.46 -22.35 -2.84
N VAL A 181 -8.21 -22.38 -3.93
CA VAL A 181 -9.23 -21.39 -4.28
C VAL A 181 -10.60 -21.81 -3.76
N TYR A 182 -10.98 -23.08 -3.94
CA TYR A 182 -12.37 -23.54 -3.77
C TYR A 182 -12.58 -24.48 -2.55
N PRO A 183 -13.75 -24.38 -1.88
CA PRO A 183 -14.75 -23.32 -2.04
C PRO A 183 -14.19 -21.97 -1.56
N THR A 184 -14.60 -20.87 -2.21
CA THR A 184 -14.24 -19.52 -1.75
C THR A 184 -14.95 -19.23 -0.43
N SER A 185 -14.33 -18.41 0.43
CA SER A 185 -14.85 -18.12 1.78
C SER A 185 -15.56 -16.78 1.88
N GLY A 186 -15.54 -15.95 0.84
CA GLY A 186 -16.42 -14.79 0.73
C GLY A 186 -15.96 -13.71 -0.24
N GLY A 187 -16.91 -13.02 -0.86
CA GLY A 187 -16.71 -11.78 -1.61
C GLY A 187 -17.29 -10.58 -0.85
N TYR A 188 -18.18 -9.83 -1.50
CA TYR A 188 -18.91 -8.72 -0.89
C TYR A 188 -19.61 -9.09 0.42
N ASN A 189 -19.34 -8.31 1.47
CA ASN A 189 -20.02 -8.37 2.76
C ASN A 189 -19.89 -6.98 3.40
N TYR A 190 -21.01 -6.24 3.51
CA TYR A 190 -21.00 -4.92 4.09
C TYR A 190 -20.77 -4.99 5.61
N ARG A 191 -19.53 -4.71 6.02
CA ARG A 191 -19.12 -4.78 7.42
C ARG A 191 -17.97 -3.83 7.73
N PHE A 192 -17.88 -3.47 9.00
CA PHE A 192 -16.70 -2.85 9.56
C PHE A 192 -15.63 -3.89 9.89
N VAL A 193 -14.37 -3.48 9.88
CA VAL A 193 -13.27 -4.28 10.43
C VAL A 193 -13.50 -4.42 11.94
N ARG A 194 -13.42 -5.66 12.45
CA ARG A 194 -13.77 -5.94 13.85
C ARG A 194 -12.93 -5.11 14.81
N GLY A 195 -13.61 -4.38 15.69
CA GLY A 195 -12.99 -3.51 16.70
C GLY A 195 -12.59 -2.13 16.18
N THR A 196 -13.06 -1.72 15.00
CA THR A 196 -12.78 -0.42 14.41
C THR A 196 -14.06 0.20 13.82
N GLY A 197 -14.02 1.50 13.49
CA GLY A 197 -15.09 2.20 12.77
C GLY A 197 -14.97 2.15 11.25
N ARG A 198 -14.09 1.30 10.73
CA ARG A 198 -13.64 1.34 9.34
C ARG A 198 -14.26 0.26 8.48
N LEU A 199 -14.75 0.63 7.29
CA LEU A 199 -15.24 -0.35 6.33
C LEU A 199 -14.11 -1.29 5.88
N SER A 200 -14.44 -2.58 5.81
CA SER A 200 -13.57 -3.60 5.23
C SER A 200 -13.49 -3.46 3.72
N ALA A 201 -12.40 -3.94 3.09
CA ALA A 201 -12.33 -4.05 1.64
C ALA A 201 -13.45 -4.94 1.05
N HIS A 202 -13.92 -5.95 1.81
CA HIS A 202 -15.11 -6.73 1.43
C HIS A 202 -16.37 -5.87 1.35
N ALA A 203 -16.48 -4.83 2.17
CA ALA A 203 -17.65 -3.96 2.17
C ALA A 203 -17.75 -3.13 0.90
N TYR A 204 -16.66 -2.89 0.19
CA TYR A 204 -16.63 -2.22 -1.12
C TYR A 204 -16.74 -3.18 -2.31
N GLY A 205 -16.80 -4.50 -2.07
CA GLY A 205 -16.80 -5.49 -3.13
C GLY A 205 -15.49 -5.53 -3.93
N ILE A 206 -14.36 -5.22 -3.29
CA ILE A 206 -13.03 -5.25 -3.92
C ILE A 206 -12.11 -6.30 -3.29
N ALA A 207 -12.66 -7.19 -2.46
CA ALA A 207 -11.87 -8.22 -1.80
C ALA A 207 -12.54 -9.59 -1.88
N ILE A 208 -11.71 -10.63 -1.96
CA ILE A 208 -12.12 -12.03 -1.95
C ILE A 208 -11.27 -12.81 -0.96
N ASP A 209 -11.93 -13.66 -0.19
CA ASP A 209 -11.29 -14.72 0.58
C ASP A 209 -11.41 -16.04 -0.18
N LEU A 210 -10.27 -16.67 -0.42
CA LEU A 210 -10.17 -18.00 -0.98
C LEU A 210 -10.50 -19.06 0.08
N LYS A 211 -10.25 -20.34 -0.20
CA LYS A 211 -10.47 -21.43 0.76
C LYS A 211 -9.65 -21.21 2.04
N THR A 212 -10.35 -21.03 3.16
CA THR A 212 -9.71 -20.80 4.46
C THR A 212 -8.94 -22.02 4.96
N ASN A 213 -7.83 -21.76 5.63
CA ASN A 213 -7.06 -22.69 6.43
C ASN A 213 -6.83 -22.12 7.83
N LYS A 214 -6.70 -22.98 8.84
CA LYS A 214 -6.39 -22.59 10.22
C LYS A 214 -5.09 -21.78 10.36
N ASN A 215 -4.17 -21.89 9.40
CA ASN A 215 -2.90 -21.19 9.42
C ASN A 215 -2.93 -19.82 8.74
N ASP A 216 -4.07 -19.39 8.16
CA ASP A 216 -4.11 -18.25 7.25
C ASP A 216 -4.12 -16.88 7.92
N TYR A 217 -4.48 -16.76 9.19
CA TYR A 217 -4.74 -15.45 9.82
C TYR A 217 -3.95 -15.24 11.11
N TRP A 218 -3.33 -14.05 11.22
CA TRP A 218 -2.39 -13.71 12.29
C TRP A 218 -2.96 -13.75 13.71
N LYS A 219 -4.29 -13.59 13.88
CA LYS A 219 -4.90 -13.64 15.23
C LYS A 219 -5.00 -15.05 15.80
N TRP A 220 -4.98 -16.08 14.97
CA TRP A 220 -5.15 -17.48 15.41
C TRP A 220 -4.03 -18.43 14.95
N SER A 221 -3.11 -17.95 14.13
CA SER A 221 -1.97 -18.72 13.62
C SER A 221 -0.65 -18.10 14.08
N ASN A 222 0.34 -18.94 14.33
CA ASN A 222 1.69 -18.49 14.66
C ASN A 222 2.52 -18.28 13.37
N PRO A 223 3.54 -17.40 13.38
CA PRO A 223 4.34 -17.10 12.19
C PRO A 223 5.04 -18.31 11.54
N LYS A 224 5.38 -19.36 12.32
CA LYS A 224 6.04 -20.56 11.80
C LYS A 224 5.10 -21.37 10.91
N ASP A 225 3.86 -21.58 11.35
CA ASP A 225 2.86 -22.32 10.57
C ASP A 225 2.33 -21.49 9.40
N ALA A 226 2.20 -20.18 9.57
CA ALA A 226 1.89 -19.25 8.50
C ALA A 226 2.98 -19.21 7.41
N THR A 227 4.27 -19.28 7.79
CA THR A 227 5.39 -19.36 6.83
C THR A 227 5.30 -20.61 5.98
N LYS A 228 5.02 -21.78 6.58
CA LYS A 228 4.79 -23.02 5.82
C LYS A 228 3.58 -22.89 4.89
N ARG A 229 2.52 -22.24 5.37
CA ARG A 229 1.31 -21.99 4.58
C ARG A 229 1.59 -21.09 3.37
N ILE A 230 2.27 -19.96 3.56
CA ILE A 230 2.70 -19.06 2.48
C ILE A 230 3.57 -19.81 1.46
N ALA A 231 4.58 -20.55 1.92
CA ALA A 231 5.47 -21.31 1.04
C ALA A 231 4.74 -22.40 0.22
N SER A 232 3.58 -22.86 0.71
CA SER A 232 2.76 -23.89 0.05
C SER A 232 1.79 -23.34 -1.01
N TYR A 233 1.55 -22.02 -1.05
CA TYR A 233 0.69 -21.41 -2.08
C TYR A 233 1.30 -21.63 -3.47
N PRO A 234 0.51 -22.08 -4.47
CA PRO A 234 0.99 -22.14 -5.84
C PRO A 234 1.44 -20.77 -6.32
N GLU A 235 2.69 -20.65 -6.79
CA GLU A 235 3.24 -19.36 -7.26
C GLU A 235 2.39 -18.78 -8.40
N LYS A 236 1.92 -19.66 -9.29
CA LYS A 236 1.03 -19.29 -10.39
C LYS A 236 -0.28 -18.65 -9.92
N LEU A 237 -0.80 -19.04 -8.76
CA LEU A 237 -1.99 -18.42 -8.20
C LEU A 237 -1.73 -16.95 -7.84
N ILE A 238 -0.58 -16.65 -7.23
CA ILE A 238 -0.19 -15.29 -6.88
C ILE A 238 0.00 -14.45 -8.14
N GLU A 239 0.68 -14.98 -9.15
CA GLU A 239 0.86 -14.31 -10.44
C GLU A 239 -0.46 -13.96 -11.12
N ILE A 240 -1.44 -14.88 -11.14
CA ILE A 240 -2.76 -14.65 -11.76
C ILE A 240 -3.50 -13.49 -11.07
N PHE A 241 -3.43 -13.42 -9.74
CA PHE A 241 -4.05 -12.32 -9.00
C PHE A 241 -3.35 -10.99 -9.28
N GLU A 242 -2.02 -10.96 -9.23
CA GLU A 242 -1.24 -9.73 -9.45
C GLU A 242 -1.34 -9.20 -10.87
N SER A 243 -1.33 -10.09 -11.88
CA SER A 243 -1.54 -9.71 -13.28
C SER A 243 -2.92 -9.09 -13.53
N ASN A 244 -3.88 -9.39 -12.64
CA ASN A 244 -5.24 -8.87 -12.67
C ASN A 244 -5.50 -7.79 -11.61
N ASN A 245 -4.45 -7.14 -11.11
CA ASN A 245 -4.47 -5.99 -10.21
C ASN A 245 -4.89 -6.27 -8.76
N PHE A 246 -4.69 -7.50 -8.29
CA PHE A 246 -4.93 -7.84 -6.88
C PHE A 246 -3.63 -7.90 -6.08
N ILE A 247 -3.65 -7.34 -4.88
CA ILE A 247 -2.63 -7.57 -3.86
C ILE A 247 -3.02 -8.74 -2.96
N TRP A 248 -2.02 -9.40 -2.38
CA TRP A 248 -2.21 -10.57 -1.52
C TRP A 248 -1.95 -10.26 -0.04
N GLY A 249 -2.92 -10.58 0.82
CA GLY A 249 -2.82 -10.43 2.27
C GLY A 249 -1.79 -11.34 2.94
N GLY A 250 -1.31 -12.38 2.24
CA GLY A 250 -0.17 -13.18 2.67
C GLY A 250 1.14 -12.39 2.74
N LYS A 251 1.23 -11.23 2.07
CA LYS A 251 2.40 -10.34 2.10
C LYS A 251 2.39 -9.30 3.22
N TRP A 252 1.42 -9.40 4.11
CA TRP A 252 1.35 -8.54 5.29
C TRP A 252 2.07 -9.20 6.47
N GLY A 253 2.75 -8.40 7.29
CA GLY A 253 3.28 -8.84 8.57
C GLY A 253 2.16 -9.26 9.53
N TYR A 254 1.01 -8.58 9.43
CA TYR A 254 -0.27 -9.05 9.97
C TYR A 254 -0.98 -9.92 8.93
N PHE A 255 -0.38 -11.07 8.62
CA PHE A 255 -0.76 -11.93 7.51
C PHE A 255 -2.25 -12.33 7.51
N ASP A 256 -2.82 -12.30 6.30
CA ASP A 256 -4.18 -12.71 5.98
C ASP A 256 -4.15 -13.50 4.65
N ILE A 257 -3.74 -14.76 4.73
CA ILE A 257 -3.19 -15.52 3.60
C ILE A 257 -4.27 -15.94 2.59
N MET A 258 -5.52 -16.11 3.01
CA MET A 258 -6.61 -16.40 2.07
C MET A 258 -7.10 -15.15 1.32
N HIS A 259 -6.69 -13.95 1.76
CA HIS A 259 -7.29 -12.68 1.38
C HIS A 259 -6.59 -12.03 0.20
N PHE A 260 -7.36 -11.55 -0.78
CA PHE A 260 -6.89 -10.77 -1.92
C PHE A 260 -7.73 -9.51 -2.10
N GLU A 261 -7.10 -8.39 -2.42
CA GLU A 261 -7.77 -7.10 -2.65
C GLU A 261 -7.44 -6.52 -4.03
N TYR A 262 -8.45 -6.11 -4.78
CA TYR A 262 -8.29 -5.36 -6.03
C TYR A 262 -7.77 -3.95 -5.71
N ARG A 263 -6.49 -3.71 -6.02
CA ARG A 263 -5.74 -2.49 -5.68
C ARG A 263 -4.81 -2.11 -6.84
N PRO A 264 -5.39 -1.68 -7.98
CA PRO A 264 -4.64 -1.41 -9.21
C PRO A 264 -3.54 -0.36 -9.03
N GLU A 265 -3.74 0.64 -8.18
CA GLU A 265 -2.76 1.69 -7.91
C GLU A 265 -1.50 1.16 -7.22
N ILE A 266 -1.66 0.17 -6.33
CA ILE A 266 -0.55 -0.45 -5.61
C ILE A 266 0.24 -1.36 -6.56
N ILE A 267 -0.46 -2.12 -7.41
CA ILE A 267 0.16 -2.96 -8.44
C ILE A 267 0.89 -2.11 -9.48
N PHE A 268 0.31 -0.99 -9.91
CA PHE A 268 0.95 -0.06 -10.84
C PHE A 268 2.25 0.48 -10.25
N LYS A 269 2.23 1.02 -9.02
CA LYS A 269 3.43 1.54 -8.36
C LYS A 269 4.52 0.47 -8.22
N ALA A 270 4.14 -0.74 -7.79
CA ALA A 270 5.06 -1.86 -7.63
C ALA A 270 5.72 -2.27 -8.95
N LYS A 271 4.98 -2.25 -10.05
CA LYS A 271 5.47 -2.63 -11.37
C LYS A 271 6.48 -1.64 -11.94
N TYR A 272 6.28 -0.34 -11.70
CA TYR A 272 7.03 0.70 -12.42
C TYR A 272 8.05 1.45 -11.57
N PHE A 273 7.86 1.57 -10.26
CA PHE A 273 8.69 2.46 -9.44
C PHE A 273 9.49 1.77 -8.34
N GLY A 274 9.01 0.65 -7.80
CA GLY A 274 9.70 -0.05 -6.72
C GLY A 274 10.07 0.88 -5.53
N ASP A 275 11.17 0.56 -4.84
CA ASP A 275 11.65 1.35 -3.68
C ASP A 275 12.70 2.43 -4.02
N LYS A 276 13.17 2.50 -5.28
CA LYS A 276 14.32 3.36 -5.63
C LYS A 276 13.86 4.70 -6.20
N CYS A 277 14.16 5.77 -5.47
CA CYS A 277 14.01 7.16 -5.91
C CYS A 277 15.38 7.70 -6.38
N THR A 278 15.90 7.17 -7.49
CA THR A 278 17.25 7.51 -7.98
C THR A 278 17.26 7.94 -9.44
N ASP A 279 16.10 8.28 -10.01
CA ASP A 279 16.00 8.64 -11.42
C ASP A 279 15.89 10.15 -11.59
N ASP A 280 16.67 10.70 -12.51
CA ASP A 280 16.60 12.12 -12.91
C ASP A 280 15.24 12.49 -13.50
N VAL A 281 14.49 11.50 -14.00
CA VAL A 281 13.13 11.62 -14.54
C VAL A 281 12.17 10.85 -13.64
N TRP A 282 11.25 11.57 -13.00
CA TRP A 282 10.38 11.01 -11.97
C TRP A 282 9.46 9.88 -12.47
N TYR A 283 9.10 9.86 -13.76
CA TYR A 283 8.24 8.85 -14.37
C TYR A 283 9.00 7.72 -15.08
N LYS A 284 10.34 7.67 -15.00
CA LYS A 284 11.15 6.67 -15.71
C LYS A 284 10.68 5.24 -15.42
N GLY A 285 10.58 4.42 -16.48
CA GLY A 285 10.19 3.01 -16.42
C GLY A 285 8.73 2.74 -16.76
N VAL A 286 7.85 3.75 -16.73
CA VAL A 286 6.47 3.61 -17.21
C VAL A 286 6.40 3.46 -18.73
N ASN A 287 5.29 2.91 -19.24
CA ASN A 287 5.05 2.86 -20.67
C ASN A 287 4.58 4.24 -21.18
N GLU A 288 5.50 5.03 -21.73
CA GLU A 288 5.22 6.38 -22.26
C GLU A 288 4.42 6.38 -23.57
N GLU A 289 4.29 5.22 -24.23
CA GLU A 289 3.42 5.05 -25.41
C GLU A 289 1.94 4.88 -25.03
N ASP A 290 1.65 4.62 -23.75
CA ASP A 290 0.27 4.57 -23.27
C ASP A 290 -0.28 6.00 -23.14
N GLU A 291 -1.30 6.31 -23.95
CA GLU A 291 -1.91 7.64 -24.01
C GLU A 291 -2.47 8.14 -22.66
N ILE A 292 -2.94 7.23 -21.80
CA ILE A 292 -3.44 7.60 -20.47
C ILE A 292 -2.27 7.97 -19.55
N VAL A 293 -1.19 7.19 -19.59
CA VAL A 293 0.03 7.46 -18.83
C VAL A 293 0.62 8.81 -19.26
N LYS A 294 0.81 9.00 -20.57
CA LYS A 294 1.34 10.23 -21.16
C LYS A 294 0.51 11.46 -20.78
N LYS A 295 -0.83 11.34 -20.85
CA LYS A 295 -1.75 12.38 -20.42
C LYS A 295 -1.51 12.79 -18.97
N TYR A 296 -1.42 11.84 -18.05
CA TYR A 296 -1.27 12.15 -16.63
C TYR A 296 0.13 12.63 -16.25
N ILE A 297 1.18 12.18 -16.94
CA ILE A 297 2.52 12.78 -16.80
C ILE A 297 2.46 14.26 -17.16
N SER A 298 1.87 14.61 -18.31
CA SER A 298 1.74 16.01 -18.74
C SER A 298 0.94 16.85 -17.75
N ILE A 299 -0.17 16.33 -17.22
CA ILE A 299 -0.98 17.01 -16.20
C ILE A 299 -0.13 17.28 -14.95
N ILE A 300 0.56 16.27 -14.44
CA ILE A 300 1.36 16.37 -13.22
C ILE A 300 2.51 17.37 -13.39
N ASP A 301 3.22 17.34 -14.52
CA ASP A 301 4.31 18.28 -14.79
C ASP A 301 3.84 19.70 -15.06
N GLU A 302 2.63 19.90 -15.57
CA GLU A 302 2.04 21.24 -15.72
C GLU A 302 1.64 21.83 -14.36
N LYS A 303 0.95 21.03 -13.53
CA LYS A 303 0.27 21.51 -12.33
C LYS A 303 1.14 21.52 -11.07
N LEU A 304 2.16 20.66 -11.00
CA LEU A 304 3.01 20.49 -9.81
C LEU A 304 4.44 21.03 -10.02
N LYS A 305 4.57 22.11 -10.80
CA LYS A 305 5.83 22.87 -10.91
C LYS A 305 6.20 23.56 -9.60
#